data_AF-A0A935YYF4-F1
#
_entry.id   AF-A0A935YYF4-F1
#
_cell.length_a   1.000
_cell.length_b   1.000
_cell.length_c   1.000
_cell.angle_alpha   90.00
_cell.angle_beta   90.00
_cell.angle_gamma   90.00
#
_symmetry.space_group_name_H-M   'P 1'
#
loop_
_entity.id
_entity.type
_entity.pdbx_description
1 polymer ?
#
loop_
_entity_poly.entity_id
_entity_poly.type
_entity_poly.pdbx_seq_one_letter_code
_entity_poly.pdbx_strand_id
1 'polypeptide(L)'
;MRTSFAVAAAIVAAGVVAGSAGCTSPSDPVPEAPASTLLPGLGAADVRLGDTYGAVRAKLGEAEATGSNRLVFARYPAKGLELVFASVEADRLTDESRLVAVGVQRGASCAGSPCPGERKDAIEARLGAPDDATKTLAFYGKGLSVVYADDGTATQVSAFAPYTPESSPREMTEIAAPPGKATRPALGLDALGVVDMHLHPGFYGRIPSTTKALFVEGIPPFARPYAPGVSGAALDTFAPVLGIVDQTRWAGVDHAVLFAVYTQKTTGFFTNEDLASVLTQKENVAADGLPWAFGLASVSFFDGFVRDDGTVDESVAARRYAALASCLERRPDLFLGIKLAHPHQQIALDDRRYLGVYDVAKKYGVPVYLHTGFSPFPTAKNVPESYDPINFEGVLRSYPDVPFVLGHVGQGDKRAVAHALDLAKRYPNVHLEISALGRPFLKDENGADLTPDPKTPQLPYVMTRIKEDGLVAKAIFGSDGPQFSGMVKGYVGQVRAAMAAAGYSESEQKDVMGRNFTRLFFRAR
;
A
#
# COMPACT_ATOMS: atom_id res chain seq x y z
N MET A 1 -5.74 65.04 -25.06
CA MET A 1 -6.73 65.55 -26.03
C MET A 1 -8.06 64.85 -25.75
N ARG A 2 -9.07 65.67 -25.44
CA ARG A 2 -10.52 65.45 -25.63
C ARG A 2 -11.20 64.23 -24.98
N THR A 3 -12.37 64.32 -24.34
CA THR A 3 -13.14 65.36 -23.61
C THR A 3 -14.39 64.61 -23.17
N SER A 4 -14.88 64.90 -21.96
CA SER A 4 -16.15 64.47 -21.41
C SER A 4 -17.34 64.82 -22.31
N PHE A 5 -18.44 64.05 -22.21
CA PHE A 5 -19.79 64.59 -22.33
C PHE A 5 -20.72 63.93 -21.32
N ALA A 6 -21.59 64.75 -20.77
CA ALA A 6 -22.38 64.52 -19.57
C ALA A 6 -23.88 64.67 -19.89
N VAL A 7 -24.71 64.07 -19.03
CA VAL A 7 -26.06 64.49 -18.60
C VAL A 7 -27.22 64.34 -19.60
N ALA A 8 -28.25 63.55 -19.23
CA ALA A 8 -29.59 64.06 -18.91
C ALA A 8 -30.57 62.95 -18.45
N ALA A 9 -31.27 63.23 -17.35
CA ALA A 9 -32.47 62.57 -16.81
C ALA A 9 -33.72 62.91 -17.68
N ALA A 10 -34.96 62.41 -17.51
CA ALA A 10 -35.67 61.73 -16.44
C ALA A 10 -37.08 61.25 -16.93
N ILE A 11 -37.70 60.34 -16.17
CA ILE A 11 -39.15 60.30 -15.77
C ILE A 11 -40.22 59.54 -16.63
N VAL A 12 -40.64 58.40 -16.06
CA VAL A 12 -42.01 57.88 -15.75
C VAL A 12 -42.94 57.34 -16.86
N ALA A 13 -43.22 56.02 -16.84
CA ALA A 13 -44.45 55.42 -16.26
C ALA A 13 -44.67 53.93 -16.67
N ALA A 14 -44.91 53.10 -15.64
CA ALA A 14 -45.86 51.99 -15.53
C ALA A 14 -45.95 50.86 -16.58
N GLY A 15 -45.86 49.62 -16.10
CA GLY A 15 -46.33 48.44 -16.85
C GLY A 15 -45.87 47.11 -16.27
N VAL A 16 -46.51 46.69 -15.18
CA VAL A 16 -46.41 45.36 -14.54
C VAL A 16 -46.71 44.23 -15.55
N VAL A 17 -45.93 43.14 -15.56
CA VAL A 17 -46.38 41.74 -15.29
C VAL A 17 -45.15 40.84 -15.05
N ALA A 18 -45.31 39.98 -14.05
CA ALA A 18 -44.34 39.11 -13.42
C ALA A 18 -43.77 37.99 -14.30
N GLY A 19 -42.58 37.51 -13.89
CA GLY A 19 -42.11 36.16 -14.21
C GLY A 19 -40.60 36.00 -14.41
N SER A 20 -39.74 36.67 -13.65
CA SER A 20 -38.28 36.49 -13.77
C SER A 20 -37.76 35.35 -12.89
N ALA A 21 -37.35 34.26 -13.54
CA ALA A 21 -36.05 33.69 -13.24
C ALA A 21 -35.01 34.82 -13.36
N GLY A 22 -34.18 35.00 -12.35
CA GLY A 22 -33.23 36.11 -12.31
C GLY A 22 -32.16 35.90 -11.26
N CYS A 23 -30.94 35.63 -11.74
CA CYS A 23 -29.70 35.94 -11.06
C CYS A 23 -29.65 37.43 -10.67
N THR A 24 -29.38 37.70 -9.40
CA THR A 24 -28.75 38.91 -8.80
C THR A 24 -28.33 38.45 -7.40
N SER A 25 -27.15 38.68 -6.81
CA SER A 25 -25.98 39.49 -7.06
C SER A 25 -24.83 38.81 -6.27
N PRO A 26 -23.58 38.79 -6.76
CA PRO A 26 -22.43 38.40 -5.95
C PRO A 26 -21.98 39.60 -5.13
N SER A 27 -22.63 39.88 -4.00
CA SER A 27 -22.18 40.95 -3.11
C SER A 27 -22.70 40.81 -1.68
N ASP A 28 -22.81 39.58 -1.19
CA ASP A 28 -22.59 39.35 0.23
C ASP A 28 -21.12 38.95 0.36
N PRO A 29 -20.32 39.61 1.21
CA PRO A 29 -19.00 39.08 1.52
C PRO A 29 -19.24 37.69 2.10
N VAL A 30 -18.76 36.66 1.38
CA VAL A 30 -18.41 35.40 2.05
C VAL A 30 -17.53 35.86 3.21
N PRO A 31 -17.88 35.58 4.48
CA PRO A 31 -17.02 35.96 5.59
C PRO A 31 -15.62 35.46 5.24
N GLU A 32 -14.63 36.35 5.23
CA GLU A 32 -13.22 35.94 5.14
C GLU A 32 -13.02 34.92 6.26
N ALA A 33 -13.08 33.63 5.91
CA ALA A 33 -12.67 32.59 6.83
C ALA A 33 -11.22 32.96 7.16
N PRO A 34 -10.83 33.11 8.44
CA PRO A 34 -9.44 33.37 8.75
C PRO A 34 -8.60 32.28 8.12
N ALA A 35 -7.42 32.68 7.62
CA ALA A 35 -6.56 31.94 6.69
C ALA A 35 -6.17 30.51 7.13
N SER A 36 -6.53 30.07 8.33
CA SER A 36 -6.22 28.75 8.89
C SER A 36 -7.46 27.92 9.28
N THR A 37 -8.65 28.25 8.75
CA THR A 37 -9.87 27.45 8.98
C THR A 37 -9.73 26.07 8.32
N LEU A 38 -9.67 25.01 9.13
CA LEU A 38 -9.47 23.65 8.68
C LEU A 38 -10.80 23.00 8.25
N LEU A 39 -10.77 22.26 7.15
CA LEU A 39 -11.93 21.56 6.59
C LEU A 39 -11.63 20.05 6.63
N PRO A 40 -12.13 19.31 7.65
CA PRO A 40 -11.89 17.87 7.78
C PRO A 40 -12.18 17.12 6.47
N GLY A 41 -11.26 16.26 6.05
CA GLY A 41 -11.40 15.51 4.80
C GLY A 41 -11.11 16.29 3.51
N LEU A 42 -11.00 17.63 3.57
CA LEU A 42 -11.01 18.49 2.39
C LEU A 42 -9.81 19.43 2.25
N GLY A 43 -9.18 19.84 3.36
CA GLY A 43 -8.02 20.75 3.37
C GLY A 43 -8.20 21.90 4.37
N ALA A 44 -8.01 23.15 3.91
CA ALA A 44 -8.27 24.37 4.67
C ALA A 44 -8.95 25.42 3.78
N ALA A 45 -9.38 26.57 4.32
CA ALA A 45 -10.17 27.58 3.60
C ALA A 45 -9.63 27.91 2.19
N ASP A 46 -8.33 28.21 2.07
CA ASP A 46 -7.71 28.64 0.81
C ASP A 46 -7.15 27.50 -0.05
N VAL A 47 -7.01 26.30 0.51
CA VAL A 47 -6.32 25.18 -0.15
C VAL A 47 -7.10 23.88 0.00
N ARG A 48 -7.19 23.10 -1.07
CA ARG A 48 -7.86 21.79 -1.06
C ARG A 48 -6.88 20.66 -1.28
N LEU A 49 -7.15 19.50 -0.68
CA LEU A 49 -6.39 18.29 -0.97
C LEU A 49 -6.43 18.03 -2.48
N GLY A 50 -5.27 17.70 -3.06
CA GLY A 50 -5.08 17.54 -4.51
C GLY A 50 -4.67 18.82 -5.25
N ASP A 51 -4.78 20.01 -4.64
CA ASP A 51 -4.28 21.26 -5.22
C ASP A 51 -2.80 21.13 -5.60
N THR A 52 -2.42 21.74 -6.71
CA THR A 52 -1.03 21.84 -7.11
C THR A 52 -0.29 22.88 -6.28
N TYR A 53 1.02 22.70 -6.05
CA TYR A 53 1.82 23.73 -5.38
C TYR A 53 1.80 25.04 -6.17
N GLY A 54 1.78 25.02 -7.50
CA GLY A 54 1.64 26.25 -8.30
C GLY A 54 0.37 27.03 -7.95
N ALA A 55 -0.77 26.34 -7.76
CA ALA A 55 -2.03 26.95 -7.34
C ALA A 55 -2.00 27.42 -5.87
N VAL A 56 -1.36 26.64 -4.99
CA VAL A 56 -1.20 27.02 -3.58
C VAL A 56 -0.29 28.24 -3.44
N ARG A 57 0.84 28.28 -4.15
CA ARG A 57 1.79 29.39 -4.16
C ARG A 57 1.13 30.69 -4.64
N ALA A 58 0.27 30.62 -5.66
CA ALA A 58 -0.47 31.79 -6.14
C ALA A 58 -1.37 32.41 -5.05
N LYS A 59 -1.86 31.61 -4.09
CA LYS A 59 -2.72 32.07 -2.99
C LYS A 59 -1.94 32.42 -1.72
N LEU A 60 -0.94 31.61 -1.37
CA LEU A 60 -0.26 31.66 -0.08
C LEU A 60 1.16 32.24 -0.14
N GLY A 61 1.73 32.41 -1.34
CA GLY A 61 3.12 32.77 -1.55
C GLY A 61 4.07 31.55 -1.49
N GLU A 62 5.37 31.82 -1.49
CA GLU A 62 6.40 30.79 -1.37
C GLU A 62 6.43 30.17 0.04
N ALA A 63 6.71 28.88 0.12
CA ALA A 63 6.84 28.15 1.38
C ALA A 63 8.30 27.97 1.81
N GLU A 64 8.51 27.79 3.11
CA GLU A 64 9.71 27.13 3.62
C GLU A 64 9.55 25.62 3.47
N ALA A 65 10.28 24.99 2.54
CA ALA A 65 10.10 23.59 2.19
C ALA A 65 11.28 22.71 2.60
N THR A 66 10.99 21.51 3.09
CA THR A 66 11.97 20.44 3.28
C THR A 66 11.34 19.12 2.87
N GLY A 67 12.03 18.34 2.04
CA GLY A 67 11.47 17.11 1.52
C GLY A 67 12.48 15.98 1.43
N SER A 68 11.94 14.77 1.34
CA SER A 68 12.65 13.56 1.01
C SER A 68 11.68 12.53 0.50
N ASN A 69 12.15 11.64 -0.37
CA ASN A 69 11.36 10.55 -0.94
C ASN A 69 9.97 11.00 -1.43
N ARG A 70 9.89 12.10 -2.19
CA ARG A 70 8.65 12.65 -2.76
C ARG A 70 7.64 13.19 -1.74
N LEU A 71 7.99 13.25 -0.46
CA LEU A 71 7.21 13.93 0.56
C LEU A 71 7.89 15.24 0.92
N VAL A 72 7.20 16.35 0.71
CA VAL A 72 7.74 17.69 0.96
C VAL A 72 6.84 18.42 1.94
N PHE A 73 7.41 18.82 3.07
CA PHE A 73 6.73 19.58 4.12
C PHE A 73 6.98 21.07 3.86
N ALA A 74 5.91 21.81 3.64
CA ALA A 74 5.90 23.21 3.27
C ALA A 74 5.27 24.04 4.38
N ARG A 75 6.04 24.92 5.01
CA ARG A 75 5.59 25.73 6.15
C ARG A 75 5.29 27.16 5.72
N TYR A 76 4.23 27.71 6.29
CA TYR A 76 3.82 29.11 6.17
C TYR A 76 3.68 29.72 7.57
N PRO A 77 4.80 30.10 8.22
CA PRO A 77 4.79 30.53 9.62
C PRO A 77 3.83 31.69 9.90
N ALA A 78 3.78 32.69 9.02
CA ALA A 78 2.88 33.84 9.15
C ALA A 78 1.39 33.49 9.11
N LYS A 79 1.04 32.30 8.57
CA LYS A 79 -0.33 31.79 8.49
C LYS A 79 -0.57 30.62 9.46
N GLY A 80 0.45 30.19 10.20
CA GLY A 80 0.39 29.02 11.08
C GLY A 80 -0.03 27.73 10.38
N LEU A 81 0.31 27.60 9.08
CA LEU A 81 0.01 26.43 8.27
C LEU A 81 1.26 25.59 8.00
N GLU A 82 1.07 24.28 8.01
CA GLU A 82 2.02 23.31 7.50
C GLU A 82 1.30 22.42 6.49
N LEU A 83 1.81 22.36 5.27
CA LEU A 83 1.23 21.61 4.16
C LEU A 83 2.16 20.46 3.81
N VAL A 84 1.61 19.30 3.51
CA VAL A 84 2.38 18.13 3.06
C VAL A 84 2.06 17.90 1.60
N PHE A 85 3.08 17.93 0.75
CA PHE A 85 2.97 17.71 -0.68
C PHE A 85 3.61 16.39 -1.10
N ALA A 86 2.95 15.72 -2.03
CA ALA A 86 3.53 14.69 -2.88
C ALA A 86 4.22 15.36 -4.07
N SER A 87 5.55 15.27 -4.16
CA SER A 87 6.34 15.87 -5.25
C SER A 87 6.84 14.85 -6.26
N VAL A 88 6.83 15.18 -7.54
CA VAL A 88 7.45 14.35 -8.58
C VAL A 88 8.98 14.26 -8.40
N GLU A 89 9.56 15.31 -7.81
CA GLU A 89 10.97 15.39 -7.39
C GLU A 89 11.16 14.79 -5.99
N ALA A 90 12.37 14.31 -5.71
CA ALA A 90 12.64 13.56 -4.49
C ALA A 90 12.54 14.43 -3.21
N ASP A 91 12.97 15.69 -3.26
CA ASP A 91 13.27 16.47 -2.06
C ASP A 91 12.79 17.93 -2.10
N ARG A 92 12.19 18.37 -3.21
CA ARG A 92 11.77 19.76 -3.42
C ARG A 92 10.37 19.86 -4.00
N LEU A 93 9.73 21.02 -3.80
CA LEU A 93 8.46 21.35 -4.46
C LEU A 93 8.68 21.64 -5.95
N THR A 94 7.73 21.19 -6.76
CA THR A 94 7.52 21.64 -8.14
C THR A 94 6.10 22.16 -8.26
N ASP A 95 5.81 22.91 -9.32
CA ASP A 95 4.46 23.45 -9.53
C ASP A 95 3.40 22.34 -9.64
N GLU A 96 3.77 21.12 -10.02
CA GLU A 96 2.90 19.95 -10.16
C GLU A 96 2.72 19.15 -8.85
N SER A 97 3.46 19.48 -7.80
CA SER A 97 3.39 18.79 -6.50
C SER A 97 1.96 18.86 -5.94
N ARG A 98 1.45 17.77 -5.39
CA ARG A 98 0.05 17.62 -4.98
C ARG A 98 -0.11 17.67 -3.47
N LEU A 99 -1.01 18.52 -2.99
CA LEU A 99 -1.30 18.64 -1.55
C LEU A 99 -1.98 17.36 -1.04
N VAL A 100 -1.40 16.68 -0.05
CA VAL A 100 -1.94 15.43 0.53
C VAL A 100 -2.41 15.58 1.98
N ALA A 101 -1.92 16.58 2.70
CA ALA A 101 -2.41 16.91 4.04
C ALA A 101 -2.15 18.38 4.40
N VAL A 102 -2.96 18.90 5.33
CA VAL A 102 -2.88 20.27 5.86
C VAL A 102 -2.86 20.21 7.37
N GLY A 103 -1.99 20.98 8.01
CA GLY A 103 -1.89 21.14 9.46
C GLY A 103 -2.00 22.60 9.86
N VAL A 104 -2.74 22.86 10.94
CA VAL A 104 -2.87 24.16 11.58
C VAL A 104 -2.25 24.05 12.97
N GLN A 105 -1.23 24.86 13.23
CA GLN A 105 -0.45 24.82 14.47
C GLN A 105 -0.97 25.81 15.52
N ARG A 106 -0.62 25.57 16.79
CA ARG A 106 -0.92 26.49 17.91
C ARG A 106 -0.37 27.90 17.61
N GLY A 107 -1.21 28.91 17.83
CA GLY A 107 -0.89 30.31 17.55
C GLY A 107 -1.38 30.81 16.20
N ALA A 108 -1.88 29.93 15.33
CA ALA A 108 -2.60 30.30 14.12
C ALA A 108 -3.99 30.89 14.44
N SER A 109 -4.44 31.86 13.64
CA SER A 109 -5.83 32.31 13.67
C SER A 109 -6.72 31.24 13.01
N CYS A 110 -7.34 30.40 13.83
CA CYS A 110 -8.21 29.31 13.38
C CYS A 110 -9.68 29.67 13.67
N ALA A 111 -10.54 29.55 12.67
CA ALA A 111 -11.98 29.52 12.88
C ALA A 111 -12.53 28.13 12.54
N GLY A 112 -13.68 27.81 13.10
CA GLY A 112 -14.25 26.48 13.06
C GLY A 112 -13.83 25.63 14.26
N SER A 113 -14.13 24.33 14.19
CA SER A 113 -13.75 23.37 15.20
C SER A 113 -13.54 22.00 14.53
N PRO A 114 -12.50 21.23 14.92
CA PRO A 114 -11.56 21.57 15.99
C PRO A 114 -10.44 22.51 15.54
N CYS A 115 -9.97 23.33 16.47
CA CYS A 115 -8.85 24.25 16.33
C CYS A 115 -7.81 24.04 17.45
N PRO A 116 -6.53 24.37 17.21
CA PRO A 116 -5.53 24.42 18.28
C PRO A 116 -5.99 25.33 19.44
N GLY A 117 -5.76 24.90 20.67
CA GLY A 117 -6.19 25.57 21.90
C GLY A 117 -7.46 24.96 22.53
N GLU A 118 -8.24 24.18 21.78
CA GLU A 118 -9.42 23.51 22.32
C GLU A 118 -9.05 22.31 23.21
N ARG A 119 -9.90 22.02 24.21
CA ARG A 119 -9.69 20.89 25.13
C ARG A 119 -10.17 19.58 24.51
N LYS A 120 -9.45 18.49 24.81
CA LYS A 120 -9.74 17.14 24.32
C LYS A 120 -11.18 16.69 24.57
N ASP A 121 -11.69 16.90 25.78
CA ASP A 121 -13.06 16.57 26.16
C ASP A 121 -14.10 17.31 25.32
N ALA A 122 -13.90 18.58 25.02
CA ALA A 122 -14.78 19.36 24.14
C ALA A 122 -14.73 18.88 22.66
N ILE A 123 -13.55 18.48 22.18
CA ILE A 123 -13.40 17.90 20.83
C ILE A 123 -14.11 16.55 20.76
N GLU A 124 -13.85 15.64 21.71
CA GLU A 124 -14.45 14.30 21.74
C GLU A 124 -15.97 14.35 21.97
N ALA A 125 -16.48 15.30 22.77
CA ALA A 125 -17.92 15.50 22.95
C ALA A 125 -18.66 15.84 21.63
N ARG A 126 -17.97 16.48 20.68
CA ARG A 126 -18.55 16.85 19.37
C ARG A 126 -18.28 15.79 18.30
N LEU A 127 -17.08 15.23 18.26
CA LEU A 127 -16.66 14.33 17.19
C LEU A 127 -16.96 12.86 17.48
N GLY A 128 -17.16 12.52 18.76
CA GLY A 128 -17.10 11.15 19.27
C GLY A 128 -15.69 10.78 19.70
N ALA A 129 -15.52 9.54 20.16
CA ALA A 129 -14.20 8.97 20.43
C ALA A 129 -13.39 8.88 19.12
N PRO A 130 -12.05 9.03 19.17
CA PRO A 130 -11.21 8.83 18.00
C PRO A 130 -11.21 7.37 17.54
N ASP A 131 -11.04 7.15 16.24
CA ASP A 131 -10.95 5.81 15.63
C ASP A 131 -9.62 5.13 15.99
N ASP A 132 -8.54 5.91 16.09
CA ASP A 132 -7.23 5.46 16.53
C ASP A 132 -6.60 6.54 17.41
N ALA A 133 -5.91 6.17 18.49
CA ALA A 133 -5.23 7.13 19.35
C ALA A 133 -3.96 6.57 19.98
N THR A 134 -2.98 7.45 20.20
CA THR A 134 -1.85 7.26 21.10
C THR A 134 -1.97 8.25 22.28
N LYS A 135 -0.97 8.32 23.18
CA LYS A 135 -1.03 9.21 24.34
C LYS A 135 -1.30 10.68 23.98
N THR A 136 -0.72 11.17 22.88
CA THR A 136 -0.77 12.59 22.49
C THR A 136 -1.39 12.84 21.12
N LEU A 137 -1.84 11.80 20.41
CA LEU A 137 -2.34 11.93 19.04
C LEU A 137 -3.63 11.15 18.89
N ALA A 138 -4.64 11.78 18.30
CA ALA A 138 -5.92 11.19 17.98
C ALA A 138 -6.21 11.31 16.49
N PHE A 139 -6.74 10.24 15.87
CA PHE A 139 -7.14 10.19 14.49
C PHE A 139 -8.64 9.93 14.37
N TYR A 140 -9.28 10.63 13.44
CA TYR A 140 -10.68 10.49 13.10
C TYR A 140 -10.81 10.22 11.60
N GLY A 141 -11.53 9.15 11.23
CA GLY A 141 -11.79 8.69 9.87
C GLY A 141 -12.51 9.72 9.00
N LYS A 142 -13.09 10.75 9.62
CA LYS A 142 -13.61 11.96 8.95
C LYS A 142 -12.50 12.80 8.25
N GLY A 143 -11.25 12.34 8.26
CA GLY A 143 -10.13 13.00 7.59
C GLY A 143 -9.46 14.06 8.46
N LEU A 144 -9.25 13.73 9.74
CA LEU A 144 -8.80 14.67 10.76
C LEU A 144 -7.85 14.00 11.76
N SER A 145 -6.81 14.70 12.20
CA SER A 145 -6.07 14.34 13.42
C SER A 145 -5.95 15.52 14.39
N VAL A 146 -5.79 15.23 15.67
CA VAL A 146 -5.50 16.21 16.71
C VAL A 146 -4.31 15.76 17.54
N VAL A 147 -3.29 16.63 17.65
CA VAL A 147 -2.18 16.48 18.60
C VAL A 147 -2.55 17.21 19.88
N TYR A 148 -2.36 16.57 21.03
CA TYR A 148 -2.62 17.12 22.35
C TYR A 148 -1.32 17.30 23.14
N ALA A 149 -1.26 18.37 23.93
CA ALA A 149 -0.33 18.49 25.03
C ALA A 149 -0.76 17.60 26.21
N ASP A 150 0.13 17.44 27.20
CA ASP A 150 -0.12 16.60 28.38
C ASP A 150 -1.33 17.06 29.21
N ASP A 151 -1.68 18.34 29.15
CA ASP A 151 -2.87 18.92 29.80
C ASP A 151 -4.19 18.69 29.02
N GLY A 152 -4.10 17.99 27.88
CA GLY A 152 -5.22 17.72 26.98
C GLY A 152 -5.62 18.89 26.07
N THR A 153 -4.78 19.92 25.96
CA THR A 153 -5.00 21.03 25.02
C THR A 153 -4.51 20.66 23.62
N ALA A 154 -5.34 20.88 22.59
CA ALA A 154 -4.96 20.66 21.20
C ALA A 154 -3.81 21.61 20.80
N THR A 155 -2.69 21.08 20.33
CA THR A 155 -1.52 21.85 19.86
C THR A 155 -1.44 21.91 18.34
N GLN A 156 -2.05 20.95 17.66
CA GLN A 156 -2.15 20.91 16.21
C GLN A 156 -3.43 20.18 15.80
N VAL A 157 -4.07 20.67 14.76
CA VAL A 157 -5.17 20.00 14.08
C VAL A 157 -4.79 19.84 12.61
N SER A 158 -5.01 18.66 12.03
CA SER A 158 -4.66 18.37 10.64
C SER A 158 -5.83 17.78 9.86
N ALA A 159 -5.95 18.12 8.58
CA ALA A 159 -6.88 17.53 7.62
C ALA A 159 -6.12 16.70 6.58
N PHE A 160 -6.71 15.57 6.20
CA PHE A 160 -6.24 14.65 5.17
C PHE A 160 -7.44 13.89 4.59
N ALA A 161 -7.23 13.11 3.53
CA ALA A 161 -8.32 12.36 2.90
C ALA A 161 -9.01 11.41 3.91
N PRO A 162 -10.35 11.36 3.96
CA PRO A 162 -11.07 10.53 4.92
C PRO A 162 -10.82 9.03 4.69
N TYR A 163 -11.02 8.24 5.74
CA TYR A 163 -10.95 6.79 5.69
C TYR A 163 -12.08 6.18 6.52
N THR A 164 -12.54 4.99 6.13
CA THR A 164 -13.57 4.25 6.86
C THR A 164 -12.93 3.07 7.59
N PRO A 165 -13.01 3.01 8.93
CA PRO A 165 -12.57 1.83 9.68
C PRO A 165 -13.39 0.60 9.32
N GLU A 166 -12.72 -0.48 8.94
CA GLU A 166 -13.34 -1.78 8.67
C GLU A 166 -12.43 -2.88 9.23
N SER A 167 -12.94 -3.67 10.17
CA SER A 167 -12.12 -4.69 10.89
C SER A 167 -12.23 -6.09 10.31
N SER A 168 -13.17 -6.33 9.38
CA SER A 168 -13.40 -7.65 8.82
C SER A 168 -13.78 -7.56 7.34
N PRO A 169 -13.25 -8.45 6.49
CA PRO A 169 -13.66 -8.53 5.11
C PRO A 169 -15.11 -9.00 5.01
N ARG A 170 -15.77 -8.65 3.91
CA ARG A 170 -17.04 -9.27 3.53
C ARG A 170 -16.82 -10.75 3.19
N GLU A 171 -17.88 -11.55 3.24
CA GLU A 171 -17.80 -12.95 2.80
C GLU A 171 -17.38 -12.99 1.32
N MET A 172 -16.50 -13.93 0.99
CA MET A 172 -15.93 -14.02 -0.35
C MET A 172 -17.00 -14.38 -1.37
N THR A 173 -16.99 -13.69 -2.50
CA THR A 173 -17.87 -13.99 -3.63
C THR A 173 -17.05 -14.24 -4.90
N GLU A 174 -17.66 -14.91 -5.87
CA GLU A 174 -17.03 -15.06 -7.19
C GLU A 174 -16.92 -13.70 -7.89
N ILE A 175 -15.76 -13.40 -8.47
CA ILE A 175 -15.55 -12.12 -9.17
C ILE A 175 -16.42 -12.05 -10.43
N ALA A 176 -16.81 -10.85 -10.86
CA ALA A 176 -17.60 -10.69 -12.08
C ALA A 176 -16.92 -11.32 -13.31
N ALA A 177 -17.70 -11.98 -14.16
CA ALA A 177 -17.21 -12.50 -15.43
C ALA A 177 -16.87 -11.34 -16.37
N PRO A 178 -15.77 -11.41 -17.14
CA PRO A 178 -15.51 -10.44 -18.20
C PRO A 178 -16.58 -10.51 -19.30
N PRO A 179 -16.76 -9.44 -20.09
CA PRO A 179 -17.73 -9.41 -21.19
C PRO A 179 -17.43 -10.40 -22.33
N GLY A 180 -16.24 -11.01 -22.36
CA GLY A 180 -15.84 -12.01 -23.33
C GLY A 180 -14.85 -13.02 -22.74
N LYS A 181 -14.46 -14.03 -23.52
CA LYS A 181 -13.51 -15.05 -23.05
C LYS A 181 -12.12 -14.45 -22.86
N ALA A 182 -11.61 -14.46 -21.64
CA ALA A 182 -10.24 -14.07 -21.33
C ALA A 182 -9.28 -15.27 -21.46
N THR A 183 -8.05 -15.00 -21.86
CA THR A 183 -6.98 -16.01 -21.96
C THR A 183 -5.68 -15.44 -21.45
N ARG A 184 -4.89 -16.26 -20.77
CA ARG A 184 -3.53 -15.88 -20.37
C ARG A 184 -2.67 -15.64 -21.62
N PRO A 185 -1.99 -14.48 -21.73
CA PRO A 185 -1.11 -14.23 -22.86
C PRO A 185 0.12 -15.15 -22.81
N ALA A 186 0.59 -15.58 -23.98
CA ALA A 186 1.89 -16.22 -24.10
C ALA A 186 2.94 -15.12 -24.33
N LEU A 187 3.88 -14.96 -23.39
CA LEU A 187 4.87 -13.89 -23.45
C LEU A 187 6.28 -14.44 -23.70
N GLY A 188 7.05 -13.70 -24.51
CA GLY A 188 8.48 -13.95 -24.67
C GLY A 188 9.25 -13.60 -23.40
N LEU A 189 10.42 -14.19 -23.21
CA LEU A 189 11.19 -14.11 -21.95
C LEU A 189 11.49 -12.66 -21.49
N ASP A 190 11.78 -11.78 -22.45
CA ASP A 190 12.14 -10.38 -22.22
C ASP A 190 10.94 -9.41 -22.29
N ALA A 191 9.72 -9.91 -22.48
CA ALA A 191 8.56 -9.07 -22.78
C ALA A 191 8.21 -8.05 -21.69
N LEU A 192 8.50 -8.37 -20.42
CA LEU A 192 8.07 -7.57 -19.25
C LEU A 192 9.19 -6.72 -18.62
N GLY A 193 10.42 -6.73 -19.14
CA GLY A 193 11.52 -5.96 -18.52
C GLY A 193 11.75 -6.30 -17.04
N VAL A 194 11.68 -5.30 -16.16
CA VAL A 194 11.76 -5.42 -14.69
C VAL A 194 10.36 -5.61 -14.10
N VAL A 195 10.19 -6.68 -13.32
CA VAL A 195 8.92 -7.00 -12.65
C VAL A 195 9.09 -7.02 -11.14
N ASP A 196 8.33 -6.17 -10.44
CA ASP A 196 8.17 -6.27 -8.99
C ASP A 196 7.01 -7.22 -8.67
N MET A 197 7.34 -8.43 -8.21
CA MET A 197 6.33 -9.47 -8.01
C MET A 197 5.57 -9.35 -6.68
N HIS A 198 5.90 -8.37 -5.81
CA HIS A 198 5.39 -8.33 -4.45
C HIS A 198 5.01 -6.91 -4.02
N LEU A 199 3.74 -6.55 -4.27
CA LEU A 199 3.18 -5.26 -3.85
C LEU A 199 1.81 -5.44 -3.20
N HIS A 200 1.56 -4.63 -2.17
CA HIS A 200 0.35 -4.64 -1.35
C HIS A 200 -0.43 -3.33 -1.53
N PRO A 201 -1.45 -3.32 -2.39
CA PRO A 201 -2.49 -2.31 -2.32
C PRO A 201 -3.32 -2.48 -1.04
N GLY A 202 -3.94 -1.40 -0.57
CA GLY A 202 -4.73 -1.47 0.65
C GLY A 202 -5.47 -0.19 0.98
N PHE A 203 -6.20 -0.25 2.08
CA PHE A 203 -6.93 0.88 2.61
C PHE A 203 -6.49 1.13 4.05
N TYR A 204 -6.10 2.36 4.37
CA TYR A 204 -5.63 2.72 5.72
C TYR A 204 -6.65 2.33 6.81
N GLY A 205 -7.95 2.55 6.55
CA GLY A 205 -9.03 2.21 7.47
C GLY A 205 -9.16 0.72 7.80
N ARG A 206 -8.62 -0.16 6.96
CA ARG A 206 -8.64 -1.63 7.16
C ARG A 206 -7.44 -2.16 7.92
N ILE A 207 -6.46 -1.32 8.23
CA ILE A 207 -5.29 -1.71 9.03
C ILE A 207 -5.70 -1.73 10.50
N PRO A 208 -5.41 -2.81 11.25
CA PRO A 208 -5.68 -2.86 12.69
C PRO A 208 -4.98 -1.74 13.47
N SER A 209 -5.62 -1.21 14.51
CA SER A 209 -5.10 -0.11 15.33
C SER A 209 -3.72 -0.39 15.92
N THR A 210 -3.45 -1.64 16.34
CA THR A 210 -2.13 -2.05 16.85
C THR A 210 -1.03 -1.89 15.80
N THR A 211 -1.35 -2.17 14.54
CA THR A 211 -0.41 -2.08 13.43
C THR A 211 -0.25 -0.65 12.93
N LYS A 212 -1.35 0.12 12.92
CA LYS A 212 -1.28 1.59 12.71
C LYS A 212 -0.39 2.25 13.75
N ALA A 213 -0.50 1.88 15.02
CA ALA A 213 0.35 2.41 16.08
C ALA A 213 1.84 2.14 15.81
N LEU A 214 2.20 0.90 15.44
CA LEU A 214 3.57 0.56 15.05
C LEU A 214 4.08 1.42 13.87
N PHE A 215 3.25 1.61 12.84
CA PHE A 215 3.62 2.46 11.70
C PHE A 215 3.82 3.92 12.12
N VAL A 216 2.89 4.48 12.89
CA VAL A 216 2.94 5.88 13.34
C VAL A 216 4.16 6.11 14.25
N GLU A 217 4.50 5.17 15.12
CA GLU A 217 5.69 5.25 15.98
C GLU A 217 7.00 5.25 15.18
N GLY A 218 7.04 4.50 14.08
CA GLY A 218 8.18 4.45 13.15
C GLY A 218 8.40 5.71 12.30
N ILE A 219 7.46 6.65 12.31
CA ILE A 219 7.54 7.91 11.55
C ILE A 219 8.09 9.04 12.45
N PRO A 220 8.91 9.98 11.92
CA PRO A 220 9.36 11.15 12.67
C PRO A 220 8.21 11.95 13.31
N PRO A 221 8.35 12.46 14.55
CA PRO A 221 7.25 13.09 15.28
C PRO A 221 6.47 14.16 14.52
N PHE A 222 7.15 15.01 13.75
CA PHE A 222 6.51 16.09 12.98
C PHE A 222 5.60 15.59 11.85
N ALA A 223 5.83 14.37 11.33
CA ALA A 223 5.06 13.81 10.23
C ALA A 223 3.89 12.91 10.70
N ARG A 224 3.89 12.48 11.96
CA ARG A 224 2.87 11.58 12.54
C ARG A 224 1.42 12.05 12.38
N PRO A 225 1.08 13.35 12.54
CA PRO A 225 -0.29 13.82 12.38
C PRO A 225 -0.85 13.57 10.98
N TYR A 226 0.01 13.45 9.97
CA TYR A 226 -0.38 13.29 8.58
C TYR A 226 -0.36 11.83 8.11
N ALA A 227 -0.02 10.89 9.01
CA ALA A 227 0.19 9.49 8.66
C ALA A 227 -1.00 8.87 7.89
N PRO A 228 -2.28 9.07 8.25
CA PRO A 228 -3.38 8.49 7.48
C PRO A 228 -3.45 8.99 6.03
N GLY A 229 -3.23 10.29 5.79
CA GLY A 229 -3.24 10.86 4.45
C GLY A 229 -2.09 10.37 3.59
N VAL A 230 -0.88 10.35 4.16
CA VAL A 230 0.33 9.90 3.46
C VAL A 230 0.30 8.39 3.20
N SER A 231 -0.01 7.57 4.22
CA SER A 231 -0.10 6.13 4.08
C SER A 231 -1.29 5.72 3.19
N GLY A 232 -2.42 6.42 3.29
CA GLY A 232 -3.56 6.20 2.41
C GLY A 232 -3.19 6.42 0.94
N ALA A 233 -2.51 7.53 0.63
CA ALA A 233 -2.03 7.81 -0.73
C ALA A 233 -0.96 6.80 -1.20
N ALA A 234 -0.10 6.31 -0.31
CA ALA A 234 0.90 5.30 -0.66
C ALA A 234 0.27 3.93 -0.96
N LEU A 235 -0.77 3.53 -0.25
CA LEU A 235 -1.46 2.25 -0.44
C LEU A 235 -2.43 2.24 -1.62
N ASP A 236 -2.87 3.41 -2.07
CA ASP A 236 -3.66 3.58 -3.29
C ASP A 236 -2.80 3.25 -4.51
N THR A 237 -3.35 2.43 -5.41
CA THR A 237 -2.63 2.01 -6.62
C THR A 237 -2.35 3.17 -7.57
N PHE A 238 -3.31 4.08 -7.74
CA PHE A 238 -3.31 5.12 -8.77
C PHE A 238 -3.25 6.54 -8.21
N ALA A 239 -3.10 6.71 -6.88
CA ALA A 239 -2.88 8.03 -6.30
C ALA A 239 -1.69 8.73 -6.97
N PRO A 240 -1.85 9.99 -7.43
CA PRO A 240 -0.78 10.69 -8.11
C PRO A 240 0.48 10.79 -7.23
N VAL A 241 1.64 10.54 -7.82
CA VAL A 241 2.99 10.68 -7.26
C VAL A 241 3.35 9.66 -6.15
N LEU A 242 2.47 9.47 -5.16
CA LEU A 242 2.70 8.56 -4.02
C LEU A 242 2.14 7.16 -4.22
N GLY A 243 1.16 6.99 -5.11
CA GLY A 243 0.54 5.69 -5.36
C GLY A 243 1.51 4.67 -5.95
N ILE A 244 1.12 3.40 -5.88
CA ILE A 244 1.97 2.26 -6.23
C ILE A 244 2.54 2.38 -7.65
N VAL A 245 1.72 2.80 -8.62
CA VAL A 245 2.15 3.00 -10.01
C VAL A 245 3.29 4.00 -10.12
N ASP A 246 3.18 5.15 -9.47
CA ASP A 246 4.19 6.21 -9.60
C ASP A 246 5.45 5.91 -8.79
N GLN A 247 5.33 5.15 -7.70
CA GLN A 247 6.48 4.65 -6.92
C GLN A 247 7.27 3.58 -7.68
N THR A 248 6.59 2.63 -8.34
CA THR A 248 7.22 1.60 -9.18
C THR A 248 7.88 2.21 -10.41
N ARG A 249 7.21 3.13 -11.12
CA ARG A 249 7.82 3.89 -12.23
C ARG A 249 9.07 4.65 -11.80
N TRP A 250 9.03 5.30 -10.63
CA TRP A 250 10.20 6.01 -10.08
C TRP A 250 11.36 5.08 -9.72
N ALA A 251 11.05 3.82 -9.41
CA ALA A 251 12.02 2.77 -9.14
C ALA A 251 12.58 2.10 -10.41
N GLY A 252 12.04 2.42 -11.60
CA GLY A 252 12.39 1.74 -12.85
C GLY A 252 11.85 0.31 -12.92
N VAL A 253 10.67 0.08 -12.35
CA VAL A 253 9.89 -1.15 -12.49
C VAL A 253 8.91 -0.98 -13.64
N ASP A 254 8.92 -1.92 -14.58
CA ASP A 254 8.11 -1.88 -15.79
C ASP A 254 6.72 -2.49 -15.56
N HIS A 255 6.67 -3.62 -14.83
CA HIS A 255 5.42 -4.29 -14.45
C HIS A 255 5.40 -4.70 -12.97
N ALA A 256 4.20 -4.90 -12.44
CA ALA A 256 3.95 -5.19 -11.05
C ALA A 256 3.08 -6.43 -10.86
N VAL A 257 3.13 -7.00 -9.67
CA VAL A 257 2.11 -7.95 -9.20
C VAL A 257 1.54 -7.46 -7.88
N LEU A 258 0.23 -7.29 -7.85
CA LEU A 258 -0.55 -6.86 -6.70
C LEU A 258 -1.18 -8.08 -6.02
N PHE A 259 -1.15 -8.10 -4.69
CA PHE A 259 -1.70 -9.21 -3.92
C PHE A 259 -3.07 -8.88 -3.34
N ALA A 260 -4.01 -9.81 -3.48
CA ALA A 260 -5.12 -9.92 -2.56
C ALA A 260 -4.60 -10.57 -1.27
N VAL A 261 -5.10 -10.11 -0.12
CA VAL A 261 -4.73 -10.61 1.20
C VAL A 261 -5.91 -10.57 2.15
N TYR A 262 -6.10 -11.64 2.91
CA TYR A 262 -7.07 -11.72 4.00
C TYR A 262 -6.27 -11.84 5.31
N THR A 263 -5.80 -10.71 5.82
CA THR A 263 -4.89 -10.63 6.98
C THR A 263 -5.39 -9.66 8.05
N GLN A 264 -6.72 -9.65 8.25
CA GLN A 264 -7.43 -8.65 9.07
C GLN A 264 -7.00 -8.59 10.54
N LYS A 265 -6.30 -9.61 11.04
CA LYS A 265 -5.74 -9.60 12.39
C LYS A 265 -4.42 -8.84 12.50
N THR A 266 -3.64 -8.76 11.42
CA THR A 266 -2.28 -8.20 11.43
C THR A 266 -2.17 -6.92 10.60
N THR A 267 -2.32 -7.00 9.29
CA THR A 267 -1.87 -5.98 8.32
C THR A 267 -3.04 -5.39 7.54
N GLY A 268 -4.25 -5.87 7.78
CA GLY A 268 -5.48 -5.48 7.08
C GLY A 268 -5.85 -6.45 5.98
N PHE A 269 -6.74 -6.05 5.09
CA PHE A 269 -7.19 -6.91 4.00
C PHE A 269 -7.45 -6.12 2.72
N PHE A 270 -7.21 -6.79 1.61
CA PHE A 270 -7.50 -6.33 0.25
C PHE A 270 -8.07 -7.52 -0.51
N THR A 271 -9.37 -7.49 -0.77
CA THR A 271 -10.12 -8.67 -1.23
C THR A 271 -9.82 -9.01 -2.68
N ASN A 272 -10.21 -10.21 -3.12
CA ASN A 272 -10.14 -10.56 -4.54
C ASN A 272 -11.00 -9.62 -5.39
N GLU A 273 -12.14 -9.15 -4.89
CA GLU A 273 -12.98 -8.17 -5.58
C GLU A 273 -12.31 -6.79 -5.66
N ASP A 274 -11.67 -6.32 -4.59
CA ASP A 274 -10.91 -5.06 -4.60
C ASP A 274 -9.77 -5.13 -5.64
N LEU A 275 -9.04 -6.25 -5.65
CA LEU A 275 -7.96 -6.49 -6.60
C LEU A 275 -8.48 -6.58 -8.04
N ALA A 276 -9.56 -7.30 -8.28
CA ALA A 276 -10.18 -7.36 -9.60
C ALA A 276 -10.58 -5.96 -10.08
N SER A 277 -11.15 -5.13 -9.19
CA SER A 277 -11.54 -3.75 -9.51
C SER A 277 -10.34 -2.91 -9.96
N VAL A 278 -9.20 -3.01 -9.27
CA VAL A 278 -7.97 -2.29 -9.63
C VAL A 278 -7.41 -2.78 -10.97
N LEU A 279 -7.29 -4.09 -11.15
CA LEU A 279 -6.66 -4.65 -12.35
C LEU A 279 -7.52 -4.44 -13.62
N THR A 280 -8.83 -4.20 -13.48
CA THR A 280 -9.75 -3.88 -14.59
C THR A 280 -9.77 -2.42 -15.02
N GLN A 281 -9.13 -1.51 -14.26
CA GLN A 281 -9.15 -0.10 -14.60
C GLN A 281 -8.38 0.14 -15.91
N LYS A 282 -8.84 1.11 -16.71
CA LYS A 282 -8.18 1.49 -17.97
C LYS A 282 -6.76 2.02 -17.76
N GLU A 283 -6.49 2.50 -16.54
CA GLU A 283 -5.20 2.98 -16.06
C GLU A 283 -4.18 1.84 -15.87
N ASN A 284 -4.63 0.58 -15.78
CA ASN A 284 -3.76 -0.59 -15.65
C ASN A 284 -3.10 -0.97 -16.99
N VAL A 285 -2.25 -0.08 -17.52
CA VAL A 285 -1.54 -0.27 -18.78
C VAL A 285 -0.11 0.26 -18.66
N ALA A 286 0.85 -0.54 -19.13
CA ALA A 286 2.27 -0.18 -19.21
C ALA A 286 2.59 0.43 -20.59
N ALA A 287 3.83 0.93 -20.73
CA ALA A 287 4.27 1.61 -21.96
C ALA A 287 4.32 0.69 -23.20
N ASP A 288 4.41 -0.62 -22.99
CA ASP A 288 4.40 -1.66 -24.02
C ASP A 288 2.99 -2.09 -24.46
N GLY A 289 1.95 -1.53 -23.84
CA GLY A 289 0.55 -1.86 -24.09
C GLY A 289 0.04 -3.10 -23.36
N LEU A 290 0.87 -3.79 -22.57
CA LEU A 290 0.44 -4.86 -21.68
C LEU A 290 -0.13 -4.29 -20.36
N PRO A 291 -0.82 -5.10 -19.54
CA PRO A 291 -1.17 -4.69 -18.18
C PRO A 291 0.07 -4.27 -17.39
N TRP A 292 0.01 -3.12 -16.74
CA TRP A 292 1.08 -2.71 -15.83
C TRP A 292 1.16 -3.67 -14.63
N ALA A 293 0.02 -4.00 -14.04
CA ALA A 293 -0.08 -4.95 -12.95
C ALA A 293 -0.86 -6.20 -13.33
N PHE A 294 -0.40 -7.31 -12.75
CA PHE A 294 -1.11 -8.57 -12.63
C PHE A 294 -1.48 -8.85 -11.16
N GLY A 295 -2.31 -9.85 -10.92
CA GLY A 295 -2.82 -10.20 -9.59
C GLY A 295 -2.46 -11.59 -9.12
N LEU A 296 -2.19 -11.74 -7.82
CA LEU A 296 -2.35 -13.03 -7.13
C LEU A 296 -3.58 -12.98 -6.23
N ALA A 297 -4.50 -13.92 -6.45
CA ALA A 297 -5.71 -14.06 -5.64
C ALA A 297 -5.38 -14.70 -4.28
N SER A 298 -6.25 -14.56 -3.29
CA SER A 298 -6.08 -15.17 -1.97
C SER A 298 -7.40 -15.72 -1.43
N VAL A 299 -7.34 -16.34 -0.26
CA VAL A 299 -8.48 -16.97 0.40
C VAL A 299 -8.48 -16.64 1.89
N SER A 300 -9.65 -16.40 2.46
CA SER A 300 -9.81 -16.21 3.90
C SER A 300 -9.99 -17.55 4.62
N PHE A 301 -9.18 -17.78 5.66
CA PHE A 301 -9.31 -18.91 6.59
C PHE A 301 -9.93 -18.50 7.94
N PHE A 302 -10.43 -17.28 8.04
CA PHE A 302 -11.07 -16.76 9.25
C PHE A 302 -12.57 -17.06 9.25
N ASP A 303 -13.28 -16.63 10.29
CA ASP A 303 -14.74 -16.46 10.28
C ASP A 303 -15.49 -17.70 9.73
N GLY A 304 -15.47 -18.78 10.51
CA GLY A 304 -16.22 -20.01 10.21
C GLY A 304 -15.55 -20.99 9.25
N PHE A 305 -14.34 -20.72 8.75
CA PHE A 305 -13.61 -21.69 7.92
C PHE A 305 -13.25 -22.96 8.70
N VAL A 306 -12.77 -22.79 9.93
CA VAL A 306 -12.52 -23.86 10.89
C VAL A 306 -13.53 -23.71 12.02
N ARG A 307 -14.21 -24.80 12.37
CA ARG A 307 -15.16 -24.87 13.50
C ARG A 307 -14.43 -24.93 14.83
N ASP A 308 -15.17 -24.71 15.92
CA ASP A 308 -14.63 -24.76 17.28
C ASP A 308 -14.04 -26.13 17.65
N ASP A 309 -14.51 -27.21 17.03
CA ASP A 309 -13.96 -28.57 17.19
C ASP A 309 -12.68 -28.84 16.38
N GLY A 310 -12.18 -27.84 15.65
CA GLY A 310 -10.97 -27.90 14.84
C GLY A 310 -11.17 -28.46 13.43
N THR A 311 -12.38 -28.88 13.05
CA THR A 311 -12.70 -29.38 11.71
C THR A 311 -12.98 -28.27 10.71
N VAL A 312 -12.78 -28.53 9.41
CA VAL A 312 -13.12 -27.57 8.34
C VAL A 312 -14.63 -27.52 8.14
N ASP A 313 -15.18 -26.32 8.03
CA ASP A 313 -16.52 -26.15 7.49
C ASP A 313 -16.50 -26.30 5.97
N GLU A 314 -16.81 -27.51 5.51
CA GLU A 314 -16.78 -27.87 4.08
C GLU A 314 -17.68 -26.97 3.23
N SER A 315 -18.77 -26.42 3.78
CA SER A 315 -19.66 -25.53 3.04
C SER A 315 -19.01 -24.14 2.85
N VAL A 316 -18.38 -23.61 3.91
CA VAL A 316 -17.62 -22.36 3.85
C VAL A 316 -16.40 -22.52 2.94
N ALA A 317 -15.63 -23.60 3.14
CA ALA A 317 -14.45 -23.90 2.35
C ALA A 317 -14.78 -24.01 0.86
N ALA A 318 -15.83 -24.78 0.49
CA ALA A 318 -16.25 -24.93 -0.90
C ALA A 318 -16.62 -23.57 -1.54
N ARG A 319 -17.38 -22.70 -0.84
CA ARG A 319 -17.72 -21.37 -1.36
C ARG A 319 -16.49 -20.49 -1.56
N ARG A 320 -15.56 -20.48 -0.61
CA ARG A 320 -14.35 -19.65 -0.68
C ARG A 320 -13.35 -20.16 -1.71
N TYR A 321 -13.25 -21.47 -1.91
CA TYR A 321 -12.49 -22.07 -2.99
C TYR A 321 -13.11 -21.81 -4.36
N ALA A 322 -14.45 -21.80 -4.48
CA ALA A 322 -15.12 -21.36 -5.70
C ALA A 322 -14.85 -19.89 -6.01
N ALA A 323 -14.94 -19.01 -5.00
CA ALA A 323 -14.59 -17.59 -5.13
C ALA A 323 -13.13 -17.40 -5.59
N LEU A 324 -12.17 -18.10 -4.96
CA LEU A 324 -10.77 -18.10 -5.37
C LEU A 324 -10.59 -18.60 -6.81
N ALA A 325 -11.21 -19.73 -7.16
CA ALA A 325 -11.13 -20.33 -8.48
C ALA A 325 -11.69 -19.41 -9.56
N SER A 326 -12.75 -18.66 -9.26
CA SER A 326 -13.37 -17.72 -10.20
C SER A 326 -12.38 -16.64 -10.69
N CYS A 327 -11.41 -16.23 -9.86
CA CYS A 327 -10.36 -15.30 -10.27
C CYS A 327 -9.51 -15.87 -11.40
N LEU A 328 -9.05 -17.10 -11.23
CA LEU A 328 -8.17 -17.81 -12.16
C LEU A 328 -8.90 -18.25 -13.43
N GLU A 329 -10.18 -18.63 -13.29
CA GLU A 329 -11.01 -19.09 -14.40
C GLU A 329 -11.51 -17.93 -15.27
N ARG A 330 -12.05 -16.88 -14.64
CA ARG A 330 -12.73 -15.80 -15.36
C ARG A 330 -11.74 -14.79 -15.89
N ARG A 331 -10.62 -14.56 -15.17
CA ARG A 331 -9.62 -13.55 -15.51
C ARG A 331 -8.18 -14.10 -15.58
N PRO A 332 -7.91 -15.18 -16.34
CA PRO A 332 -6.55 -15.73 -16.49
C PRO A 332 -5.58 -14.77 -17.20
N ASP A 333 -6.10 -13.71 -17.83
CA ASP A 333 -5.38 -12.58 -18.41
C ASP A 333 -4.78 -11.64 -17.35
N LEU A 334 -5.36 -11.59 -16.14
CA LEU A 334 -4.92 -10.70 -15.05
C LEU A 334 -4.48 -11.44 -13.78
N PHE A 335 -5.16 -12.53 -13.41
CA PHE A 335 -4.81 -13.32 -12.23
C PHE A 335 -3.88 -14.48 -12.60
N LEU A 336 -2.67 -14.44 -12.07
CA LEU A 336 -1.59 -15.36 -12.47
C LEU A 336 -1.33 -16.48 -11.47
N GLY A 337 -1.85 -16.37 -10.24
CA GLY A 337 -1.65 -17.36 -9.20
C GLY A 337 -2.29 -17.00 -7.87
N ILE A 338 -1.81 -17.64 -6.81
CA ILE A 338 -2.40 -17.57 -5.47
C ILE A 338 -1.37 -17.07 -4.46
N LYS A 339 -1.79 -16.20 -3.55
CA LYS A 339 -0.98 -15.68 -2.44
C LYS A 339 -1.52 -16.20 -1.10
N LEU A 340 -0.64 -16.83 -0.32
CA LEU A 340 -0.88 -17.20 1.08
C LEU A 340 0.11 -16.47 2.00
N ALA A 341 -0.37 -16.06 3.16
CA ALA A 341 0.36 -15.28 4.15
C ALA A 341 0.27 -15.96 5.53
N HIS A 342 0.88 -17.13 5.69
CA HIS A 342 0.63 -18.03 6.83
C HIS A 342 0.73 -17.39 8.22
N PRO A 343 1.79 -16.63 8.58
CA PRO A 343 1.85 -15.97 9.89
C PRO A 343 0.72 -14.97 10.10
N HIS A 344 0.32 -14.29 9.03
CA HIS A 344 -0.72 -13.27 9.04
C HIS A 344 -2.13 -13.85 9.04
N GLN A 345 -2.30 -15.02 8.42
CA GLN A 345 -3.52 -15.81 8.39
C GLN A 345 -3.67 -16.73 9.61
N GLN A 346 -2.68 -16.73 10.52
CA GLN A 346 -2.65 -17.52 11.77
C GLN A 346 -2.58 -19.04 11.56
N ILE A 347 -2.02 -19.47 10.43
CA ILE A 347 -1.97 -20.88 10.02
C ILE A 347 -0.53 -21.39 9.92
N ALA A 348 -0.34 -22.70 10.12
CA ALA A 348 0.92 -23.36 9.82
C ALA A 348 1.06 -23.59 8.29
N LEU A 349 2.29 -23.76 7.81
CA LEU A 349 2.58 -23.95 6.39
C LEU A 349 1.98 -25.25 5.82
N ASP A 350 1.95 -26.32 6.60
CA ASP A 350 1.50 -27.66 6.19
C ASP A 350 0.14 -28.04 6.76
N ASP A 351 -0.61 -27.07 7.29
CA ASP A 351 -1.88 -27.33 7.93
C ASP A 351 -2.86 -27.94 6.93
N ARG A 352 -3.23 -29.19 7.22
CA ARG A 352 -4.02 -30.05 6.34
C ARG A 352 -5.38 -29.45 5.97
N ARG A 353 -5.90 -28.56 6.82
CA ARG A 353 -7.20 -27.92 6.66
C ARG A 353 -7.28 -27.00 5.44
N TYR A 354 -6.14 -26.58 4.89
CA TYR A 354 -6.12 -25.62 3.79
C TYR A 354 -5.53 -26.17 2.49
N LEU A 355 -5.24 -27.48 2.42
CA LEU A 355 -4.61 -28.09 1.24
C LEU A 355 -5.47 -27.98 -0.03
N GLY A 356 -6.78 -27.81 0.10
CA GLY A 356 -7.68 -27.59 -1.04
C GLY A 356 -7.33 -26.36 -1.89
N VAL A 357 -6.59 -25.40 -1.33
CA VAL A 357 -6.02 -24.28 -2.11
C VAL A 357 -5.04 -24.78 -3.18
N TYR A 358 -4.26 -25.80 -2.86
CA TYR A 358 -3.28 -26.37 -3.79
C TYR A 358 -3.94 -27.23 -4.87
N ASP A 359 -5.10 -27.82 -4.59
CA ASP A 359 -5.94 -28.46 -5.62
C ASP A 359 -6.45 -27.43 -6.63
N VAL A 360 -6.88 -26.26 -6.16
CA VAL A 360 -7.25 -25.13 -7.05
C VAL A 360 -6.03 -24.70 -7.88
N ALA A 361 -4.87 -24.51 -7.25
CA ALA A 361 -3.64 -24.14 -7.96
C ALA A 361 -3.28 -25.15 -9.07
N LYS A 362 -3.36 -26.45 -8.74
CA LYS A 362 -3.10 -27.55 -9.66
C LYS A 362 -4.10 -27.56 -10.82
N LYS A 363 -5.40 -27.42 -10.54
CA LYS A 363 -6.47 -27.41 -11.55
C LYS A 363 -6.24 -26.32 -12.61
N TYR A 364 -5.81 -25.13 -12.19
CA TYR A 364 -5.59 -24.00 -13.10
C TYR A 364 -4.13 -23.85 -13.57
N GLY A 365 -3.23 -24.74 -13.14
CA GLY A 365 -1.82 -24.73 -13.52
C GLY A 365 -1.11 -23.43 -13.14
N VAL A 366 -1.38 -22.89 -11.95
CA VAL A 366 -0.85 -21.60 -11.49
C VAL A 366 0.13 -21.74 -10.32
N PRO A 367 1.13 -20.84 -10.20
CA PRO A 367 2.01 -20.82 -9.03
C PRO A 367 1.29 -20.38 -7.74
N VAL A 368 1.83 -20.80 -6.61
CA VAL A 368 1.41 -20.34 -5.27
C VAL A 368 2.58 -19.65 -4.57
N TYR A 369 2.38 -18.41 -4.19
CA TYR A 369 3.27 -17.67 -3.30
C TYR A 369 2.94 -17.99 -1.85
N LEU A 370 3.96 -18.31 -1.06
CA LEU A 370 3.88 -18.56 0.37
C LEU A 370 4.73 -17.51 1.09
N HIS A 371 4.17 -16.78 2.04
CA HIS A 371 4.99 -15.96 2.94
C HIS A 371 5.84 -16.89 3.83
N THR A 372 7.16 -16.70 3.80
CA THR A 372 8.11 -17.44 4.65
C THR A 372 9.04 -16.46 5.35
N GLY A 373 9.34 -16.70 6.62
CA GLY A 373 10.09 -15.76 7.47
C GLY A 373 9.26 -15.03 8.52
N PHE A 374 9.98 -14.41 9.44
CA PHE A 374 9.45 -13.66 10.56
C PHE A 374 8.69 -12.41 10.08
N SER A 375 7.62 -12.09 10.80
CA SER A 375 6.84 -10.89 10.55
C SER A 375 6.94 -9.93 11.73
N PRO A 376 7.38 -8.67 11.55
CA PRO A 376 7.49 -7.71 12.64
C PRO A 376 6.13 -7.17 13.10
N PHE A 377 5.04 -7.57 12.44
CA PHE A 377 3.72 -7.01 12.68
C PHE A 377 3.10 -7.58 13.95
N PRO A 378 2.42 -6.73 14.76
CA PRO A 378 1.73 -7.18 15.95
C PRO A 378 0.75 -8.31 15.60
N THR A 379 0.62 -9.28 16.50
CA THR A 379 -0.26 -10.47 16.38
C THR A 379 0.09 -11.47 15.28
N ALA A 380 1.13 -11.23 14.47
CA ALA A 380 1.59 -12.24 13.51
C ALA A 380 2.04 -13.51 14.25
N LYS A 381 1.67 -14.67 13.71
CA LYS A 381 1.99 -15.97 14.30
C LYS A 381 3.43 -16.39 13.98
N ASN A 382 4.39 -15.81 14.69
CA ASN A 382 5.82 -16.04 14.50
C ASN A 382 6.34 -17.29 15.24
N VAL A 383 5.67 -18.43 15.02
CA VAL A 383 6.20 -19.74 15.42
C VAL A 383 6.78 -20.45 14.18
N PRO A 384 7.88 -21.22 14.28
CA PRO A 384 8.56 -21.80 13.12
C PRO A 384 7.65 -22.57 12.16
N GLU A 385 6.64 -23.28 12.66
CA GLU A 385 5.67 -24.05 11.87
C GLU A 385 4.87 -23.16 10.90
N SER A 386 4.77 -21.86 11.18
CA SER A 386 4.02 -20.89 10.39
C SER A 386 4.89 -20.10 9.40
N TYR A 387 6.22 -20.19 9.48
CA TYR A 387 7.10 -19.38 8.64
C TYR A 387 8.36 -20.07 8.11
N ASP A 388 8.88 -21.10 8.78
CA ASP A 388 10.07 -21.83 8.36
C ASP A 388 9.71 -22.83 7.25
N PRO A 389 10.23 -22.64 6.02
CA PRO A 389 9.85 -23.43 4.85
C PRO A 389 10.01 -24.95 5.00
N ILE A 390 10.87 -25.44 5.89
CA ILE A 390 11.07 -26.89 6.05
C ILE A 390 9.77 -27.62 6.42
N ASN A 391 8.88 -26.95 7.16
CA ASN A 391 7.58 -27.50 7.52
C ASN A 391 6.69 -27.74 6.29
N PHE A 392 6.93 -27.03 5.18
CA PHE A 392 6.17 -27.16 3.96
C PHE A 392 6.56 -28.37 3.09
N GLU A 393 7.64 -29.09 3.41
CA GLU A 393 8.21 -30.11 2.53
C GLU A 393 7.25 -31.27 2.20
N GLY A 394 6.38 -31.64 3.16
CA GLY A 394 5.34 -32.65 2.92
C GLY A 394 4.36 -32.24 1.81
N VAL A 395 4.02 -30.95 1.72
CA VAL A 395 3.15 -30.41 0.68
C VAL A 395 3.87 -30.38 -0.66
N LEU A 396 5.16 -29.98 -0.70
CA LEU A 396 5.96 -29.99 -1.94
C LEU A 396 5.98 -31.37 -2.60
N ARG A 397 6.13 -32.43 -1.81
CA ARG A 397 6.09 -33.83 -2.29
C ARG A 397 4.71 -34.25 -2.81
N SER A 398 3.65 -33.70 -2.23
CA SER A 398 2.26 -34.04 -2.59
C SER A 398 1.79 -33.29 -3.84
N TYR A 399 2.40 -32.13 -4.14
CA TYR A 399 2.04 -31.27 -5.27
C TYR A 399 3.25 -30.95 -6.18
N PRO A 400 3.91 -31.96 -6.78
CA PRO A 400 5.12 -31.74 -7.59
C PRO A 400 4.88 -30.89 -8.85
N ASP A 401 3.65 -30.84 -9.35
CA ASP A 401 3.27 -30.09 -10.57
C ASP A 401 2.85 -28.63 -10.30
N VAL A 402 2.76 -28.24 -9.02
CA VAL A 402 2.42 -26.88 -8.59
C VAL A 402 3.73 -26.15 -8.28
N PRO A 403 4.03 -25.02 -8.95
CA PRO A 403 5.16 -24.21 -8.56
C PRO A 403 4.86 -23.43 -7.28
N PHE A 404 5.82 -23.42 -6.36
CA PHE A 404 5.75 -22.70 -5.10
C PHE A 404 6.84 -21.64 -5.04
N VAL A 405 6.46 -20.42 -4.69
CA VAL A 405 7.38 -19.29 -4.48
C VAL A 405 7.49 -19.07 -2.97
N LEU A 406 8.69 -19.30 -2.42
CA LEU A 406 9.01 -19.04 -1.02
C LEU A 406 9.35 -17.57 -0.86
N GLY A 407 8.39 -16.82 -0.32
CA GLY A 407 8.45 -15.39 -0.10
C GLY A 407 9.44 -14.98 0.96
N HIS A 408 10.18 -13.90 0.75
CA HIS A 408 11.20 -13.35 1.66
C HIS A 408 12.31 -14.33 2.09
N VAL A 409 12.42 -15.50 1.47
CA VAL A 409 13.47 -16.50 1.69
C VAL A 409 13.67 -16.85 3.18
N GLY A 410 12.62 -16.88 4.02
CA GLY A 410 12.79 -17.17 5.45
C GLY A 410 13.30 -16.00 6.30
N GLN A 411 13.04 -14.76 5.86
CA GLN A 411 13.37 -13.49 6.51
C GLN A 411 13.49 -13.56 8.06
N GLY A 412 14.56 -12.96 8.58
CA GLY A 412 14.79 -12.76 10.01
C GLY A 412 15.39 -13.97 10.72
N ASP A 413 15.31 -15.18 10.14
CA ASP A 413 15.81 -16.42 10.73
C ASP A 413 16.79 -17.11 9.77
N LYS A 414 18.08 -17.12 10.13
CA LYS A 414 19.12 -17.67 9.25
C LYS A 414 18.97 -19.17 9.02
N ARG A 415 18.40 -19.90 9.98
CA ARG A 415 18.01 -21.31 9.79
C ARG A 415 16.93 -21.44 8.71
N ALA A 416 15.88 -20.63 8.78
CA ALA A 416 14.80 -20.64 7.80
C ALA A 416 15.29 -20.25 6.39
N VAL A 417 16.24 -19.31 6.29
CA VAL A 417 16.95 -19.01 5.02
C VAL A 417 17.65 -20.25 4.48
N ALA A 418 18.42 -20.96 5.32
CA ALA A 418 19.10 -22.18 4.89
C ALA A 418 18.12 -23.25 4.39
N HIS A 419 16.99 -23.43 5.07
CA HIS A 419 15.92 -24.34 4.63
C HIS A 419 15.28 -23.91 3.31
N ALA A 420 15.02 -22.61 3.10
CA ALA A 420 14.49 -22.10 1.83
C ALA A 420 15.42 -22.44 0.65
N LEU A 421 16.73 -22.19 0.83
CA LEU A 421 17.75 -22.47 -0.17
C LEU A 421 17.89 -23.98 -0.44
N ASP A 422 17.88 -24.81 0.61
CA ASP A 422 17.94 -26.26 0.48
C ASP A 422 16.73 -26.83 -0.29
N LEU A 423 15.52 -26.40 0.06
CA LEU A 423 14.31 -26.81 -0.67
C LEU A 423 14.36 -26.37 -2.14
N ALA A 424 14.82 -25.15 -2.42
CA ALA A 424 15.00 -24.68 -3.79
C ALA A 424 16.05 -25.49 -4.56
N LYS A 425 17.07 -26.05 -3.92
CA LYS A 425 18.02 -26.97 -4.56
C LYS A 425 17.37 -28.31 -4.88
N ARG A 426 16.67 -28.90 -3.91
CA ARG A 426 16.15 -30.27 -3.99
C ARG A 426 14.90 -30.40 -4.86
N TYR A 427 14.05 -29.38 -4.89
CA TYR A 427 12.74 -29.44 -5.55
C TYR A 427 12.68 -28.54 -6.80
N PRO A 428 12.41 -29.10 -8.01
CA PRO A 428 12.40 -28.32 -9.24
C PRO A 428 11.27 -27.28 -9.30
N ASN A 429 10.16 -27.52 -8.59
CA ASN A 429 8.98 -26.66 -8.52
C ASN A 429 9.08 -25.58 -7.41
N VAL A 430 10.21 -25.43 -6.73
CA VAL A 430 10.43 -24.39 -5.72
C VAL A 430 11.22 -23.21 -6.29
N HIS A 431 10.71 -22.01 -6.04
CA HIS A 431 11.29 -20.72 -6.40
C HIS A 431 11.45 -19.84 -5.16
N LEU A 432 12.29 -18.82 -5.25
CA LEU A 432 12.62 -17.91 -4.15
C LEU A 432 12.24 -16.49 -4.53
N GLU A 433 11.56 -15.77 -3.65
CA GLU A 433 11.27 -14.35 -3.86
C GLU A 433 12.03 -13.47 -2.87
N ILE A 434 12.66 -12.42 -3.41
CA ILE A 434 13.74 -11.67 -2.75
C ILE A 434 13.25 -10.31 -2.24
N SER A 435 12.35 -10.29 -1.25
CA SER A 435 11.89 -9.06 -0.58
C SER A 435 12.12 -9.10 0.94
N ALA A 436 11.95 -7.94 1.60
CA ALA A 436 12.03 -7.79 3.06
C ALA A 436 13.38 -8.20 3.72
N LEU A 437 14.45 -8.33 2.95
CA LEU A 437 15.79 -8.74 3.43
C LEU A 437 16.69 -7.58 3.87
N GLY A 438 16.15 -6.35 3.94
CA GLY A 438 16.89 -5.15 4.34
C GLY A 438 17.16 -5.02 5.85
N ARG A 439 16.63 -5.95 6.67
CA ARG A 439 16.80 -5.98 8.14
C ARG A 439 17.88 -6.99 8.54
N PRO A 440 18.48 -6.90 9.74
CA PRO A 440 19.39 -7.93 10.23
C PRO A 440 18.70 -9.25 10.55
N PHE A 441 19.51 -10.30 10.70
CA PHE A 441 19.06 -11.56 11.29
C PHE A 441 18.70 -11.36 12.77
N LEU A 442 17.62 -12.02 13.19
CA LEU A 442 17.17 -12.12 14.57
C LEU A 442 17.56 -13.48 15.19
N LYS A 443 17.77 -14.49 14.34
CA LYS A 443 18.18 -15.83 14.74
C LYS A 443 19.34 -16.35 13.91
N ASP A 444 20.19 -17.16 14.52
CA ASP A 444 21.33 -17.81 13.87
C ASP A 444 20.92 -19.07 13.09
N GLU A 445 21.89 -19.78 12.52
CA GLU A 445 21.67 -21.02 11.75
C GLU A 445 21.09 -22.18 12.56
N ASN A 446 21.14 -22.11 13.89
CA ASN A 446 20.57 -23.11 14.80
C ASN A 446 19.20 -22.66 15.36
N GLY A 447 18.73 -21.46 14.99
CA GLY A 447 17.49 -20.86 15.48
C GLY A 447 17.62 -20.18 16.86
N ALA A 448 18.84 -20.03 17.38
CA ALA A 448 19.11 -19.31 18.62
C ALA A 448 19.01 -17.80 18.40
N ASP A 449 18.54 -17.06 19.41
CA ASP A 449 18.36 -15.61 19.32
C ASP A 449 19.70 -14.88 19.18
N LEU A 450 19.73 -13.91 18.28
CA LEU A 450 20.86 -13.01 18.05
C LEU A 450 20.57 -11.63 18.60
N THR A 451 21.62 -10.90 18.96
CA THR A 451 21.56 -9.45 19.08
C THR A 451 21.66 -8.85 17.67
N PRO A 452 20.60 -8.22 17.13
CA PRO A 452 20.62 -7.72 15.76
C PRO A 452 21.54 -6.50 15.62
N ASP A 453 22.37 -6.49 14.57
CA ASP A 453 23.11 -5.29 14.13
C ASP A 453 22.40 -4.63 12.93
N PRO A 454 21.75 -3.47 13.10
CA PRO A 454 21.06 -2.78 12.02
C PRO A 454 21.91 -2.47 10.78
N LYS A 455 23.24 -2.50 10.89
CA LYS A 455 24.17 -2.26 9.78
C LYS A 455 24.45 -3.49 8.92
N THR A 456 23.98 -4.66 9.34
CA THR A 456 24.25 -5.94 8.68
C THR A 456 22.93 -6.54 8.16
N PRO A 457 22.41 -6.07 7.02
CA PRO A 457 21.19 -6.61 6.43
C PRO A 457 21.39 -8.05 5.94
N GLN A 458 20.30 -8.81 5.83
CA GLN A 458 20.31 -10.19 5.33
C GLN A 458 20.61 -10.27 3.83
N LEU A 459 20.19 -9.25 3.06
CA LEU A 459 20.20 -9.28 1.60
C LEU A 459 21.55 -9.65 0.97
N PRO A 460 22.71 -9.06 1.34
CA PRO A 460 24.00 -9.46 0.79
C PRO A 460 24.30 -10.95 1.00
N TYR A 461 24.04 -11.48 2.20
CA TYR A 461 24.24 -12.90 2.50
C TYR A 461 23.35 -13.77 1.61
N VAL A 462 22.04 -13.48 1.55
CA VAL A 462 21.10 -14.27 0.76
C VAL A 462 21.46 -14.26 -0.73
N MET A 463 21.82 -13.10 -1.28
CA MET A 463 22.19 -12.98 -2.70
C MET A 463 23.49 -13.73 -3.03
N THR A 464 24.50 -13.67 -2.15
CA THR A 464 25.72 -14.49 -2.29
C THR A 464 25.38 -15.97 -2.28
N ARG A 465 24.56 -16.42 -1.33
CA ARG A 465 24.17 -17.83 -1.24
C ARG A 465 23.41 -18.31 -2.47
N ILE A 466 22.45 -17.53 -2.99
CA ILE A 466 21.73 -17.87 -4.24
C ILE A 466 22.70 -18.08 -5.41
N LYS A 467 23.75 -17.26 -5.52
CA LYS A 467 24.77 -17.38 -6.57
C LYS A 467 25.62 -18.63 -6.40
N GLU A 468 26.22 -18.79 -5.22
CA GLU A 468 27.11 -19.92 -4.89
C GLU A 468 26.39 -21.27 -5.03
N ASP A 469 25.09 -21.28 -4.73
CA ASP A 469 24.25 -22.47 -4.76
C ASP A 469 23.64 -22.76 -6.15
N GLY A 470 23.92 -21.94 -7.16
CA GLY A 470 23.41 -22.12 -8.52
C GLY A 470 21.90 -21.89 -8.66
N LEU A 471 21.30 -21.10 -7.78
CA LEU A 471 19.85 -20.89 -7.68
C LEU A 471 19.34 -19.65 -8.42
N VAL A 472 20.20 -18.96 -9.18
CA VAL A 472 19.84 -17.72 -9.89
C VAL A 472 18.59 -17.86 -10.74
N ALA A 473 18.42 -18.97 -11.47
CA ALA A 473 17.26 -19.23 -12.32
C ALA A 473 15.92 -19.42 -11.57
N LYS A 474 15.98 -19.52 -10.23
CA LYS A 474 14.84 -19.71 -9.33
C LYS A 474 14.53 -18.47 -8.48
N ALA A 475 15.41 -17.47 -8.48
CA ALA A 475 15.24 -16.25 -7.71
C ALA A 475 14.41 -15.20 -8.48
N ILE A 476 13.43 -14.59 -7.83
CA ILE A 476 12.52 -13.61 -8.40
C ILE A 476 12.54 -12.35 -7.54
N PHE A 477 12.67 -11.19 -8.16
CA PHE A 477 12.59 -9.91 -7.46
C PHE A 477 11.15 -9.61 -6.97
N GLY A 478 11.08 -9.07 -5.76
CA GLY A 478 9.91 -8.36 -5.24
C GLY A 478 10.37 -7.34 -4.22
N SER A 479 9.62 -6.25 -4.02
CA SER A 479 9.95 -5.23 -3.02
C SER A 479 9.27 -5.44 -1.67
N ASP A 480 8.18 -6.21 -1.64
CA ASP A 480 7.19 -6.24 -0.54
C ASP A 480 6.58 -4.86 -0.30
N GLY A 481 6.43 -4.01 -1.32
CA GLY A 481 6.06 -2.61 -1.19
C GLY A 481 4.57 -2.25 -1.19
N PRO A 482 4.23 -0.94 -1.12
CA PRO A 482 5.17 0.19 -1.02
C PRO A 482 5.54 0.60 0.41
N GLN A 483 4.79 0.25 1.47
CA GLN A 483 4.86 0.70 2.89
C GLN A 483 5.00 2.22 3.14
N PHE A 484 5.95 2.88 2.51
CA PHE A 484 6.22 4.31 2.53
C PHE A 484 6.89 4.74 1.21
N SER A 485 6.72 6.02 0.85
CA SER A 485 7.31 6.56 -0.38
C SER A 485 8.83 6.38 -0.43
N GLY A 486 9.35 5.96 -1.58
CA GLY A 486 10.77 5.69 -1.81
C GLY A 486 11.25 4.30 -1.41
N MET A 487 10.45 3.49 -0.71
CA MET A 487 10.85 2.13 -0.32
C MET A 487 11.20 1.28 -1.54
N VAL A 488 10.29 1.18 -2.52
CA VAL A 488 10.48 0.36 -3.74
C VAL A 488 11.77 0.73 -4.46
N LYS A 489 11.99 2.05 -4.68
CA LYS A 489 13.19 2.56 -5.33
C LYS A 489 14.46 2.21 -4.55
N GLY A 490 14.44 2.43 -3.24
CA GLY A 490 15.56 2.07 -2.36
C GLY A 490 15.88 0.57 -2.44
N TYR A 491 14.85 -0.26 -2.42
CA TYR A 491 15.02 -1.72 -2.42
C TYR A 491 15.49 -2.28 -3.77
N VAL A 492 15.00 -1.75 -4.90
CA VAL A 492 15.57 -2.04 -6.23
C VAL A 492 17.08 -1.75 -6.25
N GLY A 493 17.49 -0.60 -5.72
CA GLY A 493 18.90 -0.23 -5.60
C GLY A 493 19.71 -1.22 -4.75
N GLN A 494 19.16 -1.63 -3.60
CA GLN A 494 19.80 -2.60 -2.71
C GLN A 494 19.98 -3.97 -3.36
N VAL A 495 18.96 -4.50 -4.05
CA VAL A 495 19.04 -5.80 -4.74
C VAL A 495 20.07 -5.77 -5.86
N ARG A 496 20.10 -4.70 -6.67
CA ARG A 496 21.13 -4.52 -7.72
C ARG A 496 22.53 -4.45 -7.14
N ALA A 497 22.74 -3.69 -6.06
CA ALA A 497 24.04 -3.60 -5.39
C ALA A 497 24.48 -4.95 -4.81
N ALA A 498 23.57 -5.70 -4.18
CA ALA A 498 23.85 -7.02 -3.64
C ALA A 498 24.21 -8.05 -4.73
N MET A 499 23.49 -8.04 -5.87
CA MET A 499 23.82 -8.86 -7.03
C MET A 499 25.21 -8.52 -7.61
N ALA A 500 25.52 -7.23 -7.76
CA ALA A 500 26.81 -6.80 -8.26
C ALA A 500 27.95 -7.24 -7.32
N ALA A 501 27.79 -7.05 -6.01
CA ALA A 501 28.76 -7.47 -5.00
C ALA A 501 28.97 -9.00 -4.97
N ALA A 502 27.91 -9.78 -5.23
CA ALA A 502 27.96 -11.24 -5.31
C ALA A 502 28.42 -11.78 -6.68
N GLY A 503 28.76 -10.92 -7.64
CA GLY A 503 29.30 -11.34 -8.94
C GLY A 503 28.26 -11.88 -9.93
N TYR A 504 27.03 -11.36 -9.89
CA TYR A 504 26.01 -11.67 -10.91
C TYR A 504 26.33 -10.96 -12.22
N SER A 505 26.34 -11.70 -13.32
CA SER A 505 26.41 -11.13 -14.67
C SER A 505 25.17 -10.31 -15.00
N GLU A 506 25.26 -9.44 -16.01
CA GLU A 506 24.09 -8.65 -16.46
C GLU A 506 22.90 -9.53 -16.86
N SER A 507 23.15 -10.68 -17.49
CA SER A 507 22.09 -11.62 -17.86
C SER A 507 21.41 -12.21 -16.63
N GLU A 508 22.18 -12.60 -15.62
CA GLU A 508 21.65 -13.12 -14.36
C GLU A 508 20.86 -12.07 -13.59
N GLN A 509 21.29 -10.81 -13.63
CA GLN A 509 20.50 -9.71 -13.05
C GLN A 509 19.17 -9.54 -13.79
N LYS A 510 19.14 -9.62 -15.12
CA LYS A 510 17.88 -9.62 -15.90
C LYS A 510 17.01 -10.85 -15.56
N ASP A 511 17.64 -11.98 -15.28
CA ASP A 511 16.92 -13.18 -14.85
C ASP A 511 16.18 -12.95 -13.54
N VAL A 512 16.88 -12.49 -12.50
CA VAL A 512 16.27 -12.21 -11.19
C VAL A 512 15.23 -11.10 -11.26
N MET A 513 15.53 -10.01 -11.97
CA MET A 513 14.70 -8.81 -11.99
C MET A 513 13.43 -8.95 -12.85
N GLY A 514 13.29 -9.97 -13.69
CA GLY A 514 12.06 -10.13 -14.48
C GLY A 514 11.93 -11.40 -15.30
N ARG A 515 13.00 -11.91 -15.94
CA ARG A 515 12.84 -13.07 -16.84
C ARG A 515 12.41 -14.34 -16.11
N ASN A 516 12.87 -14.54 -14.87
CA ASN A 516 12.45 -15.68 -14.05
C ASN A 516 10.96 -15.59 -13.70
N PHE A 517 10.43 -14.39 -13.44
CA PHE A 517 9.01 -14.16 -13.28
C PHE A 517 8.25 -14.53 -14.57
N THR A 518 8.67 -13.99 -15.72
CA THR A 518 8.04 -14.30 -17.02
C THR A 518 8.03 -15.80 -17.31
N ARG A 519 9.16 -16.48 -17.05
CA ARG A 519 9.31 -17.93 -17.25
C ARG A 519 8.37 -18.75 -16.35
N LEU A 520 8.14 -18.31 -15.12
CA LEU A 520 7.31 -19.04 -14.17
C LEU A 520 5.81 -18.82 -14.44
N PHE A 521 5.40 -17.60 -14.73
CA PHE A 521 3.98 -17.22 -14.78
C PHE A 521 3.37 -17.22 -16.20
N PHE A 522 4.17 -17.08 -17.26
CA PHE A 522 3.68 -16.91 -18.63
C PHE A 522 4.18 -17.93 -19.66
N ARG A 523 5.02 -18.88 -19.25
CA ARG A 523 5.44 -19.94 -20.17
C ARG A 523 4.26 -20.85 -20.49
N ALA A 524 4.05 -21.13 -21.78
CA ALA A 524 3.10 -22.14 -22.23
C ALA A 524 3.46 -23.48 -21.56
N ARG A 525 2.51 -24.04 -20.82
CA ARG A 525 2.63 -25.40 -20.26
C ARG A 525 2.16 -26.42 -21.28
#